data_AF-A0A533VLQ6-F1
#
_entry.id   AF-A0A533VLQ6-F1
#
_cell.length_a   1.000
_cell.length_b   1.000
_cell.length_c   1.000
_cell.angle_alpha   90.00
_cell.angle_beta   90.00
_cell.angle_gamma   90.00
#
_symmetry.space_group_name_H-M   'P 1'
#
loop_
_entity.id
_entity.type
_entity.pdbx_description
1 polymer ?
#
loop_
_entity_poly.entity_id
_entity_poly.type
_entity_poly.pdbx_seq_one_letter_code
_entity_poly.pdbx_strand_id
1 'polypeptide(L)'
;MQKDRVSEWFVPTFGPTIFRLCCGILFLPYTGMVVSFAAWGSFAGNFSVGRLVAICVLYFLALGVAAHCLDAAGSRVKPWGIISKKKILVASIISLTVAFVIGLYYAFLDSPLLFPIGIAETFFLFAYNLELFGARFHSNTVFVISWGVLPVFAGSAIQTDAISLQALTLSAIAGSISYILIRTSQKYKRLRAGSSSRLDIHKQEVILKLISGGVISVTASYFILRILN
;
A
#
# COMPACT_ATOMS: atom_id res chain seq x y z
N MET A 1 22.77 -5.39 18.68
CA MET A 1 21.40 -5.39 19.26
C MET A 1 20.42 -5.06 18.14
N GLN A 2 19.63 -6.04 17.70
CA GLN A 2 18.71 -5.92 16.58
C GLN A 2 17.65 -4.85 16.94
N LYS A 3 17.71 -3.67 16.31
CA LYS A 3 16.77 -2.57 16.58
C LYS A 3 15.40 -2.98 16.08
N ASP A 4 14.54 -3.40 17.00
CA ASP A 4 13.13 -3.65 16.77
C ASP A 4 12.49 -2.43 16.07
N ARG A 5 11.66 -2.65 15.05
CA ARG A 5 11.12 -1.56 14.20
C ARG A 5 10.02 -0.74 14.88
N VAL A 6 9.78 -0.99 16.16
CA VAL A 6 8.88 -0.21 17.03
C VAL A 6 9.24 1.27 17.19
N SER A 7 10.44 1.66 16.72
CA SER A 7 10.97 3.02 16.78
C SER A 7 10.83 3.78 15.46
N GLU A 8 10.16 3.20 14.46
CA GLU A 8 9.84 3.89 13.21
C GLU A 8 8.85 5.03 13.46
N TRP A 9 8.97 6.11 12.68
CA TRP A 9 8.21 7.35 12.89
C TRP A 9 6.68 7.20 12.79
N PHE A 10 6.21 6.17 12.10
CA PHE A 10 4.79 5.87 11.90
C PHE A 10 4.24 4.86 12.92
N VAL A 11 5.07 4.37 13.83
CA VAL A 11 4.63 3.51 14.94
C VAL A 11 4.20 4.41 16.10
N PRO A 12 2.98 4.27 16.64
CA PRO A 12 2.53 5.09 17.76
C PRO A 12 3.41 4.86 18.99
N THR A 13 3.62 5.91 19.77
CA THR A 13 4.39 5.87 21.03
C THR A 13 3.53 5.47 22.24
N PHE A 14 2.21 5.40 22.07
CA PHE A 14 1.23 5.06 23.09
C PHE A 14 0.55 3.71 22.83
N GLY A 15 -0.11 3.19 23.86
CA GLY A 15 -0.89 1.96 23.80
C GLY A 15 -0.07 0.66 23.97
N PRO A 16 -0.75 -0.50 23.99
CA PRO A 16 -0.10 -1.79 24.21
C PRO A 16 0.90 -2.15 23.09
N THR A 17 1.93 -2.94 23.42
CA THR A 17 2.96 -3.37 22.46
C THR A 17 2.38 -4.04 21.21
N ILE A 18 1.36 -4.90 21.35
CA ILE A 18 0.72 -5.57 20.21
C ILE A 18 0.08 -4.56 19.26
N PHE A 19 -0.63 -3.56 19.80
CA PHE A 19 -1.25 -2.50 19.00
C PHE A 19 -0.19 -1.75 18.18
N ARG A 20 0.91 -1.32 18.82
CA ARG A 20 2.02 -0.62 18.17
C ARG A 20 2.66 -1.47 17.06
N LEU A 21 2.85 -2.77 17.30
CA LEU A 21 3.36 -3.71 16.31
C LEU A 21 2.41 -3.88 15.13
N CYS A 22 1.10 -3.97 15.37
CA CYS A 22 0.10 -4.02 14.29
C CYS A 22 0.15 -2.76 13.42
N CYS A 23 0.21 -1.55 14.02
CA CYS A 23 0.38 -0.31 13.27
C CYS A 23 1.70 -0.28 12.47
N GLY A 24 2.77 -0.84 13.06
CA GLY A 24 4.08 -0.95 12.40
C GLY A 24 4.08 -1.90 11.21
N ILE A 25 3.51 -3.10 11.38
CA ILE A 25 3.37 -4.10 10.30
C ILE A 25 2.49 -3.55 9.18
N LEU A 26 1.43 -2.82 9.50
CA LEU A 26 0.59 -2.21 8.47
C LEU A 26 1.32 -1.11 7.68
N PHE A 27 2.46 -0.58 8.15
CA PHE A 27 3.04 0.64 7.58
C PHE A 27 1.97 1.70 7.30
N LEU A 28 1.15 1.97 8.33
CA LEU A 28 -0.18 2.58 8.17
C LEU A 28 -0.27 3.78 7.19
N PRO A 29 0.67 4.75 7.20
CA PRO A 29 0.63 5.86 6.24
C PRO A 29 0.78 5.42 4.78
N TYR A 30 1.60 4.40 4.50
CA TYR A 30 1.82 3.90 3.14
C TYR A 30 0.63 3.03 2.67
N THR A 31 0.04 2.23 3.55
CA THR A 31 -1.23 1.57 3.24
C THR A 31 -2.33 2.57 2.93
N GLY A 32 -2.43 3.65 3.71
CA GLY A 32 -3.38 4.73 3.44
C GLY A 32 -3.19 5.35 2.06
N MET A 33 -1.95 5.54 1.60
CA MET A 33 -1.66 6.02 0.24
C MET A 33 -2.10 5.04 -0.84
N VAL A 34 -1.81 3.75 -0.70
CA VAL A 34 -2.18 2.73 -1.70
C VAL A 34 -3.69 2.61 -1.83
N VAL A 35 -4.41 2.60 -0.71
CA VAL A 35 -5.88 2.63 -0.69
C VAL A 35 -6.41 3.93 -1.33
N SER A 36 -5.74 5.07 -1.09
CA SER A 36 -6.07 6.34 -1.72
C SER A 36 -5.90 6.30 -3.24
N PHE A 37 -4.84 5.67 -3.76
CA PHE A 37 -4.64 5.51 -5.19
C PHE A 37 -5.74 4.64 -5.83
N ALA A 38 -6.16 3.57 -5.17
CA ALA A 38 -7.33 2.80 -5.60
C ALA A 38 -8.61 3.67 -5.64
N ALA A 39 -8.83 4.50 -4.62
CA ALA A 39 -9.94 5.45 -4.62
C ALA A 39 -9.85 6.48 -5.77
N TRP A 40 -8.66 6.98 -6.09
CA TRP A 40 -8.45 7.90 -7.21
C TRP A 40 -8.88 7.30 -8.54
N GLY A 41 -8.59 6.01 -8.75
CA GLY A 41 -9.09 5.27 -9.90
C GLY A 41 -10.60 5.33 -10.01
N SER A 42 -11.30 5.08 -8.89
CA SER A 42 -12.77 5.17 -8.87
C SER A 42 -13.29 6.58 -9.12
N PHE A 43 -12.55 7.60 -8.69
CA PHE A 43 -12.92 9.01 -8.92
C PHE A 43 -12.74 9.50 -10.36
N ALA A 44 -12.08 8.71 -11.23
CA ALA A 44 -11.84 9.07 -12.63
C ALA A 44 -13.12 9.17 -13.48
N GLY A 45 -14.28 8.76 -12.95
CA GLY A 45 -15.58 8.87 -13.59
C GLY A 45 -16.74 8.98 -12.59
N ASN A 46 -17.92 8.56 -13.04
CA ASN A 46 -19.05 8.30 -12.15
C ASN A 46 -18.77 7.01 -11.37
N PHE A 47 -19.04 7.02 -10.07
CA PHE A 47 -18.71 5.88 -9.21
C PHE A 47 -19.87 5.48 -8.33
N SER A 48 -19.94 4.19 -8.06
CA SER A 48 -20.78 3.64 -6.98
C SER A 48 -19.97 3.63 -5.69
N VAL A 49 -20.56 4.15 -4.62
CA VAL A 49 -19.96 4.13 -3.27
C VAL A 49 -19.68 2.69 -2.82
N GLY A 50 -20.56 1.74 -3.14
CA GLY A 50 -20.36 0.33 -2.80
C GLY A 50 -19.09 -0.24 -3.44
N ARG A 51 -18.85 0.08 -4.71
CA ARG A 51 -17.67 -0.39 -5.48
C ARG A 51 -16.39 0.32 -5.03
N LEU A 52 -16.49 1.60 -4.64
CA LEU A 52 -15.40 2.36 -4.03
C LEU A 52 -15.00 1.74 -2.68
N VAL A 53 -15.96 1.43 -1.81
CA VAL A 53 -15.68 0.77 -0.53
C VAL A 53 -15.07 -0.60 -0.77
N ALA A 54 -15.62 -1.38 -1.72
CA ALA A 54 -15.10 -2.71 -2.06
C ALA A 54 -13.63 -2.66 -2.49
N ILE A 55 -13.25 -1.75 -3.39
CA ILE A 55 -11.86 -1.65 -3.85
C ILE A 55 -10.93 -1.16 -2.73
N CYS A 56 -11.37 -0.20 -1.91
CA CYS A 56 -10.60 0.26 -0.77
C CYS A 56 -10.34 -0.87 0.25
N VAL A 57 -11.37 -1.67 0.55
CA VAL A 57 -11.27 -2.83 1.45
C VAL A 57 -10.36 -3.90 0.84
N LEU A 58 -10.52 -4.19 -0.46
CA LEU A 58 -9.68 -5.15 -1.19
C LEU A 58 -8.20 -4.76 -1.07
N TYR A 59 -7.84 -3.51 -1.39
CA TYR A 59 -6.45 -3.04 -1.33
C TYR A 59 -5.90 -2.97 0.09
N PHE A 60 -6.72 -2.59 1.07
CA PHE A 60 -6.33 -2.65 2.47
C PHE A 60 -5.96 -4.08 2.89
N LEU A 61 -6.78 -5.07 2.53
CA LEU A 61 -6.56 -6.47 2.87
C LEU A 61 -5.37 -7.08 2.10
N ALA A 62 -5.29 -6.85 0.79
CA ALA A 62 -4.25 -7.42 -0.06
C ALA A 62 -2.88 -6.76 0.19
N LEU A 63 -2.78 -5.43 0.05
CA LEU A 63 -1.51 -4.72 0.11
C LEU A 63 -1.22 -4.14 1.49
N GLY A 64 -2.24 -3.82 2.29
CA GLY A 64 -2.05 -3.32 3.65
C GLY A 64 -1.77 -4.41 4.68
N VAL A 65 -2.48 -5.54 4.61
CA VAL A 65 -2.32 -6.65 5.54
C VAL A 65 -1.48 -7.76 4.92
N ALA A 66 -1.96 -8.39 3.85
CA ALA A 66 -1.35 -9.63 3.37
C ALA A 66 0.07 -9.44 2.84
N ALA A 67 0.32 -8.43 2.01
CA ALA A 67 1.65 -8.12 1.48
C ALA A 67 2.66 -7.81 2.60
N HIS A 68 2.30 -6.95 3.56
CA HIS A 68 3.20 -6.63 4.68
C HIS A 68 3.44 -7.82 5.62
N CYS A 69 2.44 -8.67 5.83
CA CYS A 69 2.65 -9.93 6.55
C CYS A 69 3.61 -10.85 5.78
N LEU A 70 3.49 -10.94 4.45
CA LEU A 70 4.43 -11.72 3.63
C LEU A 70 5.84 -11.13 3.66
N ASP A 71 5.99 -9.81 3.61
CA ASP A 71 7.28 -9.12 3.75
C ASP A 71 7.93 -9.46 5.09
N ALA A 72 7.15 -9.38 6.18
CA ALA A 72 7.62 -9.77 7.51
C ALA A 72 7.98 -11.27 7.61
N ALA A 73 7.30 -12.15 6.86
CA ALA A 73 7.55 -13.58 6.86
C ALA A 73 8.71 -14.02 5.95
N GLY A 74 8.96 -13.26 4.88
CA GLY A 74 10.03 -13.46 3.89
C GLY A 74 11.35 -12.80 4.29
N SER A 75 11.31 -11.75 5.12
CA SER A 75 12.52 -11.06 5.56
C SER A 75 13.44 -11.95 6.39
N ARG A 76 14.75 -11.91 6.06
CA ARG A 76 15.80 -12.62 6.80
C ARG A 76 16.01 -12.08 8.21
N VAL A 77 15.76 -10.79 8.38
CA VAL A 77 15.72 -10.11 9.68
C VAL A 77 14.28 -10.23 10.17
N LYS A 78 14.02 -10.52 11.45
CA LYS A 78 12.65 -10.52 12.00
C LYS A 78 12.32 -9.12 12.53
N PRO A 79 11.71 -8.22 11.72
CA PRO A 79 11.47 -6.83 12.13
C PRO A 79 10.48 -6.67 13.29
N TRP A 80 9.67 -7.70 13.59
CA TRP A 80 8.53 -7.67 14.51
C TRP A 80 8.54 -8.88 15.46
N GLY A 81 9.74 -9.26 15.93
CA GLY A 81 10.11 -10.59 16.42
C GLY A 81 9.29 -11.22 17.55
N ILE A 82 8.37 -10.48 18.18
CA ILE A 82 7.42 -10.99 19.18
C ILE A 82 6.27 -11.78 18.51
N ILE A 83 5.90 -11.44 17.27
CA ILE A 83 4.79 -12.10 16.58
C ILE A 83 5.32 -13.33 15.85
N SER A 84 4.79 -14.51 16.18
CA SER A 84 5.20 -15.77 15.55
C SER A 84 4.93 -15.77 14.04
N LYS A 85 5.83 -16.36 13.25
CA LYS A 85 5.68 -16.51 11.79
C LYS A 85 4.34 -17.17 11.40
N LYS A 86 3.88 -18.17 12.17
CA LYS A 86 2.58 -18.83 11.94
C LYS A 86 1.41 -17.84 11.97
N LYS A 87 1.34 -16.97 12.98
CA LYS A 87 0.29 -15.94 13.09
C LYS A 87 0.33 -14.95 11.91
N ILE A 88 1.52 -14.53 11.51
CA ILE A 88 1.73 -13.62 10.36
C ILE A 88 1.22 -14.27 9.06
N LEU A 89 1.57 -15.53 8.81
CA LEU A 89 1.13 -16.25 7.62
C LEU A 89 -0.39 -16.49 7.63
N VAL A 90 -0.97 -16.87 8.77
CA VAL A 90 -2.43 -17.04 8.90
C VAL A 90 -3.16 -15.73 8.61
N ALA A 91 -2.70 -14.60 9.16
CA ALA A 91 -3.27 -13.29 8.88
C ALA A 91 -3.18 -12.95 7.39
N SER A 92 -2.03 -13.21 6.76
CA SER A 92 -1.84 -12.99 5.33
C SER A 92 -2.81 -13.81 4.48
N ILE A 93 -2.92 -15.12 4.74
CA ILE A 93 -3.79 -16.02 3.99
C ILE A 93 -5.25 -15.57 4.12
N ILE A 94 -5.74 -15.32 5.34
CA ILE A 94 -7.13 -14.91 5.57
C ILE A 94 -7.43 -13.60 4.84
N SER A 95 -6.59 -12.57 5.02
CA SER A 95 -6.80 -11.27 4.37
C SER A 95 -6.75 -11.38 2.85
N LEU A 96 -5.80 -12.16 2.31
CA LEU A 96 -5.67 -12.34 0.87
C LEU A 96 -6.84 -13.12 0.28
N THR A 97 -7.34 -14.15 0.96
CA THR A 97 -8.55 -14.89 0.53
C THR A 97 -9.76 -13.96 0.43
N VAL A 98 -9.99 -13.12 1.43
CA VAL A 98 -11.12 -12.15 1.39
C VAL A 98 -10.93 -11.15 0.24
N ALA A 99 -9.71 -10.63 0.05
CA ALA A 99 -9.42 -9.73 -1.08
C ALA A 99 -9.67 -10.39 -2.44
N PHE A 100 -9.26 -11.65 -2.62
CA PHE A 100 -9.53 -12.41 -3.85
C PHE A 100 -11.02 -12.64 -4.08
N VAL A 101 -11.79 -12.95 -3.02
CA VAL A 101 -13.24 -13.11 -3.16
C VAL A 101 -13.88 -11.82 -3.67
N ILE A 102 -13.53 -10.66 -3.11
CA ILE A 102 -14.04 -9.36 -3.57
C ILE A 102 -13.62 -9.10 -5.02
N GLY A 103 -12.34 -9.28 -5.34
CA GLY A 103 -11.80 -9.00 -6.67
C GLY A 103 -12.42 -9.90 -7.75
N LEU A 104 -12.48 -11.21 -7.50
CA LEU A 104 -13.06 -12.17 -8.42
C LEU A 104 -14.57 -11.96 -8.57
N TYR A 105 -15.28 -11.63 -7.49
CA TYR A 105 -16.70 -11.31 -7.56
C TYR A 105 -16.98 -10.22 -8.60
N TYR A 106 -16.28 -9.08 -8.53
CA TYR A 106 -16.47 -8.00 -9.51
C TYR A 106 -15.90 -8.34 -10.90
N ALA A 107 -14.79 -9.08 -10.97
CA ALA A 107 -14.21 -9.51 -12.23
C ALA A 107 -15.17 -10.38 -13.05
N PHE A 108 -15.91 -11.29 -12.38
CA PHE A 108 -16.92 -12.14 -13.01
C PHE A 108 -18.28 -11.44 -13.18
N LEU A 109 -18.61 -10.46 -12.34
CA LEU A 109 -19.87 -9.74 -12.42
C LEU A 109 -19.93 -8.87 -13.68
N ASP A 110 -18.98 -7.95 -13.83
CA ASP A 110 -19.03 -6.93 -14.89
C ASP A 110 -17.69 -6.19 -15.12
N SER A 111 -16.60 -6.56 -14.43
CA SER A 111 -15.31 -5.84 -14.52
C SER A 111 -14.14 -6.76 -14.91
N PRO A 112 -14.19 -7.46 -16.06
CA PRO A 112 -13.16 -8.41 -16.46
C PRO A 112 -11.74 -7.83 -16.59
N LEU A 113 -11.54 -6.50 -16.74
CA LEU A 113 -10.20 -5.89 -16.66
C LEU A 113 -9.52 -6.12 -15.29
N LEU A 114 -10.27 -6.45 -14.24
CA LEU A 114 -9.70 -6.87 -12.96
C LEU A 114 -8.94 -8.19 -13.06
N PHE A 115 -9.18 -9.06 -14.05
CA PHE A 115 -8.38 -10.27 -14.25
C PHE A 115 -6.92 -9.95 -14.59
N PRO A 116 -6.59 -9.26 -15.69
CA PRO A 116 -5.20 -8.96 -16.02
C PRO A 116 -4.52 -8.09 -14.95
N ILE A 117 -5.23 -7.12 -14.34
CA ILE A 117 -4.70 -6.29 -13.27
C ILE A 117 -4.41 -7.14 -12.02
N GLY A 118 -5.38 -7.93 -11.57
CA GLY A 118 -5.26 -8.77 -10.39
C GLY A 118 -4.20 -9.86 -10.53
N ILE A 119 -4.02 -10.44 -11.73
CA ILE A 119 -2.92 -11.38 -12.01
C ILE A 119 -1.56 -10.68 -11.86
N ALA A 120 -1.40 -9.50 -12.45
CA ALA A 120 -0.16 -8.74 -12.37
C ALA A 120 0.16 -8.34 -10.91
N GLU A 121 -0.83 -7.82 -10.18
CA GLU A 121 -0.65 -7.42 -8.79
C GLU A 121 -0.39 -8.61 -7.86
N THR A 122 -1.08 -9.72 -8.06
CA THR A 122 -0.82 -10.96 -7.30
C THR A 122 0.60 -11.44 -7.52
N PHE A 123 1.06 -11.44 -8.78
CA PHE A 123 2.44 -11.77 -9.10
C PHE A 123 3.43 -10.85 -8.37
N PHE A 124 3.26 -9.53 -8.44
CA PHE A 124 4.15 -8.59 -7.77
C PHE A 124 4.07 -8.68 -6.25
N LEU A 125 2.89 -8.91 -5.68
CA LEU A 125 2.69 -9.11 -4.25
C LEU A 125 3.57 -10.26 -3.74
N PHE A 126 3.55 -11.42 -4.39
CA PHE A 126 4.40 -12.54 -3.98
C PHE A 126 5.87 -12.31 -4.34
N ALA A 127 6.17 -11.90 -5.57
CA ALA A 127 7.53 -11.75 -6.06
C ALA A 127 8.34 -10.70 -5.29
N TYR A 128 7.71 -9.59 -4.93
CA TYR A 128 8.34 -8.48 -4.20
C TYR A 128 8.55 -8.82 -2.72
N ASN A 129 7.49 -9.24 -2.02
CA ASN A 129 7.50 -9.38 -0.56
C ASN A 129 8.19 -10.66 -0.08
N LEU A 130 8.19 -11.73 -0.89
CA LEU A 130 8.94 -12.96 -0.58
C LEU A 130 10.32 -12.99 -1.23
N GLU A 131 10.73 -11.91 -1.91
CA GLU A 131 12.00 -11.81 -2.65
C GLU A 131 12.22 -12.99 -3.63
N LEU A 132 11.15 -13.47 -4.27
CA LEU A 132 11.21 -14.58 -5.22
C LEU A 132 12.11 -14.22 -6.42
N PHE A 133 12.57 -15.24 -7.14
CA PHE A 133 13.47 -15.08 -8.29
C PHE A 133 14.79 -14.36 -7.93
N GLY A 134 15.26 -14.51 -6.70
CA GLY A 134 16.48 -13.87 -6.21
C GLY A 134 16.34 -12.35 -6.09
N ALA A 135 15.20 -11.86 -5.60
CA ALA A 135 14.88 -10.44 -5.39
C ALA A 135 14.91 -9.55 -6.66
N ARG A 136 14.87 -10.12 -7.87
CA ARG A 136 14.86 -9.36 -9.14
C ARG A 136 13.69 -8.37 -9.25
N PHE A 137 12.56 -8.71 -8.65
CA PHE A 137 11.37 -7.85 -8.61
C PHE A 137 11.33 -6.91 -7.41
N HIS A 138 12.27 -7.00 -6.47
CA HIS A 138 12.35 -6.11 -5.31
C HIS A 138 13.08 -4.81 -5.69
N SER A 139 12.47 -4.00 -6.55
CA SER A 139 13.06 -2.76 -7.08
C SER A 139 12.14 -1.56 -6.96
N ASN A 140 12.70 -0.35 -7.07
CA ASN A 140 11.91 0.89 -7.03
C ASN A 140 10.92 0.96 -8.20
N THR A 141 11.29 0.46 -9.38
CA THR A 141 10.41 0.44 -10.55
C THR A 141 9.20 -0.44 -10.31
N VAL A 142 9.41 -1.67 -9.83
CA VAL A 142 8.30 -2.57 -9.49
C VAL A 142 7.45 -1.96 -8.40
N PHE A 143 8.05 -1.37 -7.35
CA PHE A 143 7.30 -0.68 -6.30
C PHE A 143 6.36 0.40 -6.87
N VAL A 144 6.88 1.28 -7.73
CA VAL A 144 6.08 2.36 -8.35
C VAL A 144 4.93 1.81 -9.19
N ILE A 145 5.20 0.79 -10.01
CA ILE A 145 4.19 0.19 -10.88
C ILE A 145 3.10 -0.47 -10.03
N SER A 146 3.47 -1.31 -9.08
CA SER A 146 2.52 -2.19 -8.38
C SER A 146 1.87 -1.59 -7.14
N TRP A 147 2.51 -0.65 -6.44
CA TRP A 147 1.90 0.05 -5.30
C TRP A 147 1.41 1.47 -5.63
N GLY A 148 1.75 1.99 -6.81
CA GLY A 148 1.33 3.32 -7.26
C GLY A 148 0.37 3.29 -8.46
N VAL A 149 0.78 2.69 -9.57
CA VAL A 149 0.05 2.76 -10.85
C VAL A 149 -1.13 1.78 -10.91
N LEU A 150 -0.88 0.49 -10.66
CA LEU A 150 -1.91 -0.55 -10.76
C LEU A 150 -3.12 -0.34 -9.83
N PRO A 151 -2.96 0.18 -8.58
CA PRO A 151 -4.10 0.54 -7.74
C PRO A 151 -5.09 1.48 -8.41
N VAL A 152 -4.60 2.52 -9.10
CA VAL A 152 -5.48 3.46 -9.82
C VAL A 152 -6.23 2.75 -10.95
N PHE A 153 -5.58 1.84 -11.67
CA PHE A 153 -6.24 1.10 -12.74
C PHE A 153 -7.29 0.14 -12.21
N ALA A 154 -7.05 -0.58 -11.11
CA ALA A 154 -8.07 -1.43 -10.50
C ALA A 154 -9.25 -0.61 -9.98
N GLY A 155 -8.97 0.56 -9.39
CA GLY A 155 -9.98 1.53 -8.97
C GLY A 155 -10.88 2.02 -10.10
N SER A 156 -10.33 2.21 -11.30
CA SER A 156 -11.09 2.59 -12.50
C SER A 156 -11.84 1.39 -13.07
N ALA A 157 -11.15 0.26 -13.22
CA ALA A 157 -11.71 -0.99 -13.78
C ALA A 157 -12.89 -1.49 -12.95
N ILE A 158 -12.80 -1.48 -11.62
CA ILE A 158 -13.93 -1.86 -10.78
C ILE A 158 -15.10 -0.91 -10.96
N GLN A 159 -14.99 0.35 -11.43
CA GLN A 159 -16.18 1.19 -11.60
C GLN A 159 -16.83 1.03 -12.97
N THR A 160 -16.01 1.00 -14.03
CA THR A 160 -16.49 1.14 -15.40
C THR A 160 -15.91 0.12 -16.37
N ASP A 161 -15.14 -0.85 -15.89
CA ASP A 161 -14.37 -1.80 -16.70
C ASP A 161 -13.56 -1.15 -17.83
N ALA A 162 -13.03 0.05 -17.57
CA ALA A 162 -12.30 0.82 -18.55
C ALA A 162 -11.21 1.67 -17.88
N ILE A 163 -10.17 1.99 -18.66
CA ILE A 163 -9.10 2.91 -18.25
C ILE A 163 -9.27 4.21 -19.03
N SER A 164 -9.82 5.23 -18.38
CA SER A 164 -9.99 6.55 -18.99
C SER A 164 -8.67 7.34 -19.04
N LEU A 165 -8.64 8.42 -19.81
CA LEU A 165 -7.50 9.35 -19.82
C LEU A 165 -7.27 9.98 -18.44
N GLN A 166 -8.35 10.21 -17.68
CA GLN A 166 -8.28 10.68 -16.30
C GLN A 166 -7.60 9.64 -15.41
N ALA A 167 -7.97 8.35 -15.53
CA ALA A 167 -7.33 7.28 -14.78
C ALA A 167 -5.83 7.13 -15.13
N LEU A 168 -5.47 7.28 -16.40
CA LEU A 168 -4.07 7.28 -16.85
C LEU A 168 -3.27 8.45 -16.26
N THR A 169 -3.89 9.63 -16.21
CA THR A 169 -3.26 10.83 -15.62
C THR A 169 -3.07 10.65 -14.11
N LEU A 170 -4.10 10.18 -13.41
CA LEU A 170 -4.04 9.92 -11.97
C LEU A 170 -3.02 8.83 -11.63
N SER A 171 -2.87 7.80 -12.48
CA SER A 171 -1.88 6.74 -12.27
C SER A 171 -0.45 7.24 -12.49
N ALA A 172 -0.22 8.13 -13.45
CA ALA A 172 1.08 8.79 -13.63
C ALA A 172 1.45 9.67 -12.41
N ILE A 173 0.48 10.40 -11.85
CA ILE A 173 0.67 11.19 -10.62
C ILE A 173 0.96 10.26 -9.43
N ALA A 174 0.15 9.23 -9.22
CA ALA A 174 0.34 8.24 -8.15
C ALA A 174 1.70 7.54 -8.24
N GLY A 175 2.14 7.19 -9.45
CA GLY A 175 3.46 6.63 -9.71
C GLY A 175 4.59 7.61 -9.36
N SER A 176 4.46 8.87 -9.75
CA SER A 176 5.44 9.92 -9.44
C SER A 176 5.56 10.17 -7.93
N ILE A 177 4.42 10.25 -7.24
CA ILE A 177 4.37 10.39 -5.78
C ILE A 177 5.02 9.17 -5.11
N SER A 178 4.68 7.95 -5.56
CA SER A 178 5.28 6.71 -5.07
C SER A 178 6.79 6.66 -5.26
N TYR A 179 7.29 7.18 -6.39
CA TYR A 179 8.73 7.28 -6.64
C TYR A 179 9.42 8.23 -5.68
N ILE A 180 8.86 9.42 -5.47
CA ILE A 180 9.38 10.40 -4.49
C ILE A 180 9.37 9.78 -3.08
N LEU A 181 8.28 9.11 -2.72
CA LEU A 181 8.12 8.44 -1.44
C LEU A 181 9.21 7.39 -1.20
N ILE A 182 9.39 6.43 -2.12
CA ILE A 182 10.34 5.33 -1.91
C ILE A 182 11.79 5.83 -1.85
N ARG A 183 12.15 6.83 -2.67
CA ARG A 183 13.47 7.46 -2.64
C ARG A 183 13.72 8.19 -1.32
N THR A 184 12.71 8.91 -0.82
CA THR A 184 12.77 9.60 0.47
C THR A 184 12.87 8.59 1.61
N SER A 185 12.09 7.50 1.58
CA SER A 185 12.11 6.43 2.57
C SER A 185 13.47 5.72 2.62
N GLN A 186 14.09 5.44 1.47
CA GLN A 186 15.44 4.88 1.39
C GLN A 186 16.50 5.85 1.92
N LYS A 187 16.37 7.15 1.65
CA LYS A 187 17.27 8.18 2.22
C LYS A 187 17.12 8.26 3.73
N TYR A 188 15.88 8.29 4.24
CA TYR A 188 15.57 8.23 5.67
C TYR A 188 16.22 7.01 6.34
N LYS A 189 16.00 5.80 5.79
CA LYS A 189 16.58 4.56 6.34
C LYS A 189 18.10 4.59 6.36
N ARG A 190 18.76 5.10 5.31
CA ARG A 190 20.23 5.24 5.26
C ARG A 190 20.76 6.22 6.30
N LEU A 191 20.15 7.40 6.43
CA LEU A 191 20.54 8.41 7.42
C LEU A 191 20.36 7.88 8.86
N ARG A 192 19.29 7.12 9.10
CA ARG A 192 18.98 6.52 10.40
C ARG A 192 19.92 5.37 10.79
N ALA A 193 20.46 4.65 9.79
CA ALA A 193 21.43 3.59 10.01
C ALA A 193 22.86 4.13 10.23
N GLY A 194 23.18 5.30 9.69
CA GLY A 194 24.47 5.98 9.88
C GLY A 194 24.52 6.88 11.12
N SER A 195 25.65 7.56 11.30
CA SER A 195 25.88 8.59 12.33
C SER A 195 25.48 10.00 11.84
N SER A 196 24.45 10.09 11.01
CA SER A 196 24.00 11.36 10.43
C SER A 196 23.32 12.26 11.47
N SER A 197 23.23 13.56 11.15
CA SER A 197 22.62 14.54 12.06
C SER A 197 21.13 14.24 12.30
N ARG A 198 20.65 14.50 13.52
CA ARG A 198 19.22 14.36 13.88
C ARG A 198 18.33 15.25 13.02
N LEU A 199 18.84 16.41 12.60
CA LEU A 199 18.14 17.35 11.73
C LEU A 199 17.87 16.75 10.34
N ASP A 200 18.83 16.06 9.73
CA ASP A 200 18.65 15.47 8.41
C ASP A 200 17.67 14.30 8.41
N ILE A 201 17.70 13.48 9.47
CA ILE A 201 16.71 12.41 9.68
C ILE A 201 15.30 13.01 9.81
N HIS A 202 15.16 14.05 10.65
CA HIS A 202 13.88 14.71 10.88
C HIS A 202 13.32 15.35 9.61
N LYS A 203 14.16 16.00 8.79
CA LYS A 203 13.74 16.55 7.49
C LYS A 203 13.11 15.48 6.59
N GLN A 204 13.74 14.30 6.47
CA GLN A 204 13.17 13.21 5.66
C GLN A 204 11.86 12.68 6.25
N GLU A 205 11.79 12.57 7.58
CA GLU A 205 10.56 12.14 8.27
C GLU A 205 9.39 13.10 8.01
N VAL A 206 9.63 14.42 8.09
CA VAL A 206 8.61 15.43 7.78
C VAL A 206 8.13 15.30 6.34
N ILE A 207 9.03 15.12 5.38
CA ILE A 207 8.66 14.90 3.96
C ILE A 207 7.77 13.67 3.81
N LEU A 208 8.12 12.54 4.45
CA LEU A 208 7.30 11.31 4.40
C LEU A 208 5.91 11.53 5.00
N LYS A 209 5.81 12.25 6.13
CA LYS A 209 4.53 12.62 6.75
C LYS A 209 3.69 13.50 5.86
N LEU A 210 4.28 14.52 5.23
CA LEU A 210 3.58 15.43 4.33
C LEU A 210 3.07 14.73 3.07
N ILE A 211 3.89 13.88 2.46
CA ILE A 211 3.47 13.11 1.26
C ILE A 211 2.30 12.19 1.61
N SER A 212 2.45 11.36 2.64
CA SER A 212 1.43 10.37 3.00
C SER A 212 0.16 11.01 3.53
N GLY A 213 0.29 11.94 4.48
CA GLY A 213 -0.84 12.69 5.03
C GLY A 213 -1.55 13.54 3.97
N GLY A 214 -0.80 14.16 3.06
CA GLY A 214 -1.34 14.95 1.96
C GLY A 214 -2.20 14.12 1.02
N VAL A 215 -1.69 12.97 0.54
CA VAL A 215 -2.46 12.06 -0.32
C VAL A 215 -3.75 11.59 0.37
N ILE A 216 -3.66 11.14 1.62
CA ILE A 216 -4.83 10.64 2.37
C ILE A 216 -5.87 11.77 2.57
N SER A 217 -5.42 12.95 2.98
CA SER A 217 -6.30 14.09 3.27
C SER A 217 -6.99 14.61 2.00
N VAL A 218 -6.26 14.75 0.90
CA VAL A 218 -6.83 15.17 -0.39
C VAL A 218 -7.88 14.16 -0.87
N THR A 219 -7.61 12.87 -0.73
CA THR A 219 -8.55 11.80 -1.10
C THR A 219 -9.85 11.88 -0.30
N ALA A 220 -9.74 12.01 1.02
CA ALA A 220 -10.90 12.13 1.90
C ALA A 220 -11.71 13.39 1.61
N SER A 221 -11.05 14.54 1.45
CA SER A 221 -11.70 15.81 1.10
C SER A 221 -12.41 15.73 -0.25
N TYR A 222 -11.79 15.14 -1.27
CA TYR A 222 -12.41 14.97 -2.58
C TYR A 222 -13.64 14.06 -2.51
N PHE A 223 -13.57 12.95 -1.77
CA PHE A 223 -14.72 12.07 -1.55
C PHE A 223 -15.88 12.82 -0.89
N ILE A 224 -15.63 13.58 0.18
CA ILE A 224 -16.66 14.36 0.88
C ILE A 224 -17.30 15.37 -0.08
N LEU A 225 -16.49 16.12 -0.83
CA LEU A 225 -16.99 17.09 -1.82
C LEU A 225 -17.82 16.43 -2.93
N ARG A 226 -17.50 15.20 -3.34
CA ARG A 226 -18.26 14.47 -4.36
C ARG A 226 -19.58 13.87 -3.86
N ILE A 227 -19.74 13.66 -2.56
CA ILE A 227 -20.97 13.15 -1.96
C ILE A 227 -21.93 14.28 -1.57
N LEU A 228 -21.40 15.47 -1.28
CA LEU A 228 -22.20 16.64 -0.90
C LEU A 228 -22.75 17.44 -2.10
N ASN A 229 -22.20 17.23 -3.29
CA ASN A 229 -22.66 17.82 -4.55
C ASN A 229 -23.52 16.83 -5.32
#